data_AF-A0A834MHW4-F1
#
_entry.id   AF-A0A834MHW4-F1
#
_cell.length_a   1.000
_cell.length_b   1.000
_cell.length_c   1.000
_cell.angle_alpha   90.00
_cell.angle_beta   90.00
_cell.angle_gamma   90.00
#
_symmetry.space_group_name_H-M   'P 1'
#
loop_
_entity.id
_entity.type
_entity.pdbx_description
1 polymer ?
#
loop_
_entity_poly.entity_id
_entity_poly.type
_entity_poly.pdbx_seq_one_letter_code
_entity_poly.pdbx_strand_id
1 'polypeptide(L)'
;MNLDKICLVIAVCLVANVAGSALHGACETDDDCGTIDTLCHNGICTCKEHFAVWFDSCVALPHPRIACEKKNECHRTLGIKSMCTKKNLCACKPFHHLHQGQCVKNRDLHDMCDHDHQCYCGADCQDKIACIHKNCSCKAGHKPYRTRRCISEHPIVLSVADHQVQLAPIRIVERVITSSTTTINPLVSMIVLSIFLLLR
;
A
#
# COMPACT_ATOMS: atom_id res chain seq x y z
N MET A 1 48.45 28.10 -34.80
CA MET A 1 48.10 27.12 -33.76
C MET A 1 46.57 27.06 -33.70
N ASN A 2 46.02 25.89 -34.01
CA ASN A 2 44.64 25.68 -34.49
C ASN A 2 43.61 25.70 -33.35
N LEU A 3 42.61 26.58 -33.46
CA LEU A 3 41.50 26.75 -32.53
C LEU A 3 40.21 26.05 -33.02
N ASP A 4 40.31 25.15 -34.00
CA ASP A 4 39.16 24.56 -34.70
C ASP A 4 38.87 23.08 -34.34
N LYS A 5 39.55 22.51 -33.33
CA LYS A 5 39.46 21.07 -33.02
C LYS A 5 39.03 20.68 -31.61
N ILE A 6 38.61 21.64 -30.77
CA ILE A 6 38.18 21.37 -29.38
C ILE A 6 36.72 21.79 -29.18
N CYS A 7 35.82 21.29 -30.03
CA CYS A 7 34.38 21.45 -29.82
C CYS A 7 33.57 20.17 -30.12
N LEU A 8 34.24 19.01 -30.17
CA LEU A 8 33.60 17.72 -30.41
C LEU A 8 33.84 16.73 -29.27
N VAL A 9 33.65 17.18 -28.02
CA VAL A 9 33.62 16.30 -26.85
C VAL A 9 32.18 16.26 -26.34
N ILE A 10 31.43 15.32 -26.91
CA ILE A 10 30.48 14.46 -26.18
C ILE A 10 29.51 15.24 -25.26
N ALA A 11 28.57 15.97 -25.87
CA ALA A 11 27.27 16.19 -25.25
C ALA A 11 26.46 14.89 -25.37
N VAL A 12 26.88 13.83 -24.68
CA VAL A 12 26.05 12.62 -24.52
C VAL A 12 24.91 13.00 -23.61
N CYS A 13 23.72 12.91 -24.18
CA CYS A 13 22.42 13.15 -23.58
C CYS A 13 22.26 12.48 -22.21
N LEU A 14 22.60 13.19 -21.13
CA LEU A 14 22.09 12.91 -19.78
C LEU A 14 20.67 13.50 -19.62
N VAL A 15 19.81 13.32 -20.63
CA VAL A 15 18.37 13.34 -20.39
C VAL A 15 18.00 11.96 -19.86
N ALA A 16 18.36 11.72 -18.60
CA ALA A 16 17.68 10.74 -17.78
C ALA A 16 16.25 11.26 -17.59
N ASN A 17 15.42 11.08 -18.61
CA ASN A 17 13.98 11.17 -18.43
C ASN A 17 13.64 10.02 -17.49
N VAL A 18 13.55 10.33 -16.18
CA VAL A 18 13.11 9.40 -15.15
C VAL A 18 11.61 9.21 -15.32
N ALA A 19 11.21 8.64 -16.45
CA ALA A 19 9.90 8.04 -16.61
C ALA A 19 9.96 6.75 -15.80
N GLY A 20 9.16 6.67 -14.73
CA GLY A 20 9.11 5.46 -13.93
C GLY A 20 8.74 4.26 -14.82
N SER A 21 9.40 3.14 -14.59
CA SER A 21 9.13 1.85 -15.21
C SER A 21 7.67 1.47 -15.07
N ALA A 22 7.09 0.97 -16.15
CA ALA A 22 5.75 0.40 -16.14
C ALA A 22 5.68 -0.85 -15.24
N LEU A 23 4.47 -1.34 -14.99
CA LEU A 23 4.27 -2.61 -14.29
C LEU A 23 5.05 -3.74 -15.01
N HIS A 24 5.74 -4.57 -14.24
CA HIS A 24 6.70 -5.59 -14.69
C HIS A 24 8.00 -5.06 -15.34
N GLY A 25 8.23 -3.75 -15.36
CA GLY A 25 9.51 -3.15 -15.76
C GLY A 25 10.59 -3.29 -14.69
N ALA A 26 11.85 -3.10 -15.09
CA ALA A 26 12.99 -3.14 -14.18
C ALA A 26 13.00 -1.95 -13.20
N CYS A 27 13.48 -2.15 -11.98
CA CYS A 27 13.60 -1.11 -10.97
C CYS A 27 14.75 -1.41 -10.00
N GLU A 28 15.25 -0.37 -9.33
CA GLU A 28 16.15 -0.49 -8.18
C GLU A 28 15.44 -0.11 -6.89
N THR A 29 14.50 0.82 -6.96
CA THR A 29 13.73 1.36 -5.84
C THR A 29 12.24 1.50 -6.17
N ASP A 30 11.38 1.61 -5.15
CA ASP A 30 9.93 1.82 -5.32
C ASP A 30 9.57 3.09 -6.09
N ASP A 31 10.46 4.07 -6.10
CA ASP A 31 10.30 5.33 -6.84
C ASP A 31 10.59 5.18 -8.33
N ASP A 32 11.24 4.10 -8.75
CA ASP A 32 11.43 3.78 -10.15
C ASP A 32 10.14 3.26 -10.78
N CYS A 33 9.17 2.79 -9.98
CA CYS A 33 7.91 2.30 -10.49
C CYS A 33 6.92 3.45 -10.77
N GLY A 34 6.55 3.62 -12.03
CA GLY A 34 5.79 4.77 -12.52
C GLY A 34 4.30 4.77 -12.18
N THR A 35 3.77 3.64 -11.69
CA THR A 35 2.34 3.47 -11.38
C THR A 35 2.10 3.58 -9.88
N ILE A 36 1.04 4.29 -9.49
CA ILE A 36 0.59 4.31 -8.09
C ILE A 36 0.25 2.87 -7.66
N ASP A 37 0.51 2.54 -6.40
CA ASP A 37 0.29 1.18 -5.85
C ASP A 37 1.17 0.07 -6.46
N THR A 38 2.33 0.46 -6.98
CA THR A 38 3.43 -0.47 -7.29
C THR A 38 4.61 -0.28 -6.32
N LEU A 39 5.40 -1.34 -6.18
CA LEU A 39 6.67 -1.37 -5.45
C LEU A 39 7.71 -2.15 -6.26
N CYS A 40 8.99 -1.92 -5.99
CA CYS A 40 10.07 -2.66 -6.58
C CYS A 40 10.34 -3.95 -5.80
N HIS A 41 10.06 -5.10 -6.41
CA HIS A 41 10.26 -6.40 -5.79
C HIS A 41 11.17 -7.26 -6.67
N ASN A 42 12.33 -7.65 -6.13
CA ASN A 42 13.35 -8.44 -6.85
C ASN A 42 13.74 -7.81 -8.19
N GLY A 43 13.91 -6.48 -8.21
CA GLY A 43 14.30 -5.72 -9.40
C GLY A 43 13.19 -5.53 -10.43
N ILE A 44 11.94 -5.86 -10.11
CA ILE A 44 10.78 -5.76 -11.00
C ILE A 44 9.65 -4.99 -10.32
N CYS A 45 9.02 -4.06 -11.03
CA CYS A 45 7.84 -3.35 -10.55
C CYS A 45 6.63 -4.29 -10.46
N THR A 46 6.09 -4.44 -9.25
CA THR A 46 4.94 -5.31 -8.95
C THR A 46 3.88 -4.52 -8.18
N CYS A 47 2.64 -5.02 -8.13
CA CYS A 47 1.61 -4.40 -7.30
C CYS A 47 1.90 -4.57 -5.81
N LYS A 48 1.60 -3.53 -5.01
CA LYS A 48 1.66 -3.59 -3.54
C LYS A 48 0.71 -4.66 -2.97
N GLU A 49 0.90 -4.99 -1.69
CA GLU A 49 -0.03 -5.86 -0.98
C GLU A 49 -1.46 -5.31 -1.02
N HIS A 50 -2.46 -6.20 -1.10
CA HIS A 50 -3.88 -5.87 -1.28
C HIS A 50 -4.24 -5.28 -2.66
N PHE A 51 -3.33 -5.33 -3.63
CA PHE A 51 -3.64 -5.04 -5.01
C PHE A 51 -3.48 -6.29 -5.89
N ALA A 52 -4.23 -6.33 -6.99
CA ALA A 52 -4.06 -7.33 -8.04
C ALA A 52 -3.66 -6.67 -9.35
N VAL A 53 -2.85 -7.38 -10.13
CA VAL A 53 -2.56 -7.02 -11.53
C VAL A 53 -3.84 -7.14 -12.37
N TRP A 54 -4.18 -6.08 -13.07
CA TRP A 54 -5.26 -6.02 -14.05
C TRP A 54 -4.81 -5.22 -15.28
N PHE A 55 -4.47 -5.93 -16.37
CA PHE A 55 -3.72 -5.37 -17.49
C PHE A 55 -2.43 -4.68 -16.99
N ASP A 56 -2.23 -3.40 -17.32
CA ASP A 56 -1.04 -2.62 -16.93
C ASP A 56 -1.30 -1.75 -15.69
N SER A 57 -2.20 -2.18 -14.81
CA SER A 57 -2.58 -1.44 -13.61
C SER A 57 -2.77 -2.33 -12.39
N CYS A 58 -2.61 -1.74 -11.22
CA CYS A 58 -2.91 -2.37 -9.94
C CYS A 58 -4.30 -1.95 -9.48
N VAL A 59 -5.16 -2.92 -9.19
CA VAL A 59 -6.53 -2.68 -8.71
C VAL A 59 -6.69 -3.10 -7.25
N ALA A 60 -7.32 -2.26 -6.45
CA ALA A 60 -7.50 -2.49 -5.02
C ALA A 60 -8.43 -3.68 -4.77
N LEU A 61 -8.01 -4.59 -3.88
CA LEU A 61 -8.79 -5.71 -3.36
C LEU A 61 -9.32 -5.38 -1.96
N PRO A 62 -10.55 -5.80 -1.61
CA PRO A 62 -11.03 -5.70 -0.24
C PRO A 62 -10.27 -6.65 0.69
N HIS A 63 -10.22 -6.28 1.97
CA HIS A 63 -9.74 -7.13 3.06
C HIS A 63 -10.86 -7.28 4.10
N PRO A 64 -11.41 -8.50 4.34
CA PRO A 64 -11.05 -9.77 3.71
C PRO A 64 -11.42 -9.84 2.22
N ARG A 65 -10.81 -10.77 1.48
CA ARG A 65 -11.08 -10.97 0.05
C ARG A 65 -12.52 -11.45 -0.14
N ILE A 66 -13.21 -10.89 -1.14
CA ILE A 66 -14.60 -11.26 -1.47
C ILE A 66 -14.57 -12.02 -2.79
N ALA A 67 -15.03 -13.27 -2.78
CA ALA A 67 -15.17 -14.08 -3.99
C ALA A 67 -16.37 -13.60 -4.83
N CYS A 68 -16.31 -13.84 -6.14
CA CYS A 68 -17.41 -13.52 -7.04
C CYS A 68 -17.43 -14.43 -8.27
N GLU A 69 -18.62 -14.66 -8.81
CA GLU A 69 -18.83 -15.23 -10.14
C GLU A 69 -19.32 -14.18 -11.13
N LYS A 70 -20.13 -13.24 -10.64
CA LYS A 70 -20.73 -12.18 -11.46
C LYS A 70 -20.41 -10.80 -10.90
N LYS A 71 -20.27 -9.83 -11.81
CA LYS A 71 -20.03 -8.42 -11.47
C LYS A 71 -21.03 -7.84 -10.46
N ASN A 72 -22.29 -8.26 -10.52
CA ASN A 72 -23.35 -7.75 -9.64
C ASN A 72 -23.17 -8.14 -8.17
N GLU A 73 -22.44 -9.21 -7.87
CA GLU A 73 -22.10 -9.58 -6.49
C GLU A 73 -21.16 -8.55 -5.86
N CYS A 74 -20.14 -8.11 -6.60
CA CYS A 74 -19.24 -7.04 -6.16
C CYS A 74 -19.95 -5.69 -6.06
N HIS A 75 -20.90 -5.40 -6.97
CA HIS A 75 -21.66 -4.16 -6.91
C HIS A 75 -22.46 -4.00 -5.61
N ARG A 76 -22.98 -5.11 -5.05
CA ARG A 76 -23.75 -5.09 -3.80
C ARG A 76 -22.89 -4.77 -2.59
N THR A 77 -21.64 -5.21 -2.58
CA THR A 77 -20.73 -5.08 -1.43
C THR A 77 -19.84 -3.85 -1.54
N LEU A 78 -19.25 -3.60 -2.71
CA LEU A 78 -18.26 -2.55 -2.95
C LEU A 78 -18.79 -1.38 -3.80
N GLY A 79 -20.06 -1.43 -4.20
CA GLY A 79 -20.70 -0.41 -5.05
C GLY A 79 -20.43 -0.58 -6.56
N ILE A 80 -21.10 0.23 -7.38
CA ILE A 80 -21.12 0.13 -8.86
C ILE A 80 -19.76 0.34 -9.54
N LYS A 81 -18.77 0.82 -8.81
CA LYS A 81 -17.40 1.05 -9.27
C LYS A 81 -16.48 -0.15 -9.03
N SER A 82 -17.02 -1.27 -8.57
CA SER A 82 -16.31 -2.53 -8.47
C SER A 82 -16.45 -3.40 -9.72
N MET A 83 -15.66 -4.47 -9.77
CA MET A 83 -15.67 -5.50 -10.82
C MET A 83 -15.32 -6.87 -10.24
N CYS A 84 -15.70 -7.93 -10.95
CA CYS A 84 -15.24 -9.29 -10.67
C CYS A 84 -14.03 -9.59 -11.57
N THR A 85 -12.89 -9.91 -10.96
CA THR A 85 -11.63 -10.20 -11.68
C THR A 85 -11.64 -11.60 -12.30
N LYS A 86 -10.68 -11.90 -13.18
CA LYS A 86 -10.48 -13.24 -13.77
C LYS A 86 -10.15 -14.32 -12.74
N LYS A 87 -9.74 -13.93 -11.53
CA LYS A 87 -9.43 -14.83 -10.40
C LYS A 87 -10.64 -15.02 -9.48
N ASN A 88 -11.86 -14.65 -9.91
CA ASN A 88 -13.09 -14.74 -9.13
C ASN A 88 -13.02 -13.97 -7.81
N LEU A 89 -12.35 -12.81 -7.80
CA LEU A 89 -12.25 -11.91 -6.66
C LEU A 89 -12.81 -10.53 -7.02
N CYS A 90 -13.56 -9.93 -6.10
CA CYS A 90 -14.00 -8.55 -6.24
C CYS A 90 -12.83 -7.59 -6.10
N ALA A 91 -12.81 -6.56 -6.94
CA ALA A 91 -11.83 -5.49 -6.93
C ALA A 91 -12.50 -4.16 -7.29
N CYS A 92 -11.85 -3.05 -6.98
CA CYS A 92 -12.22 -1.77 -7.58
C CYS A 92 -11.82 -1.73 -9.06
N LYS A 93 -12.57 -1.00 -9.88
CA LYS A 93 -12.18 -0.75 -11.28
C LYS A 93 -10.86 0.04 -11.32
N PRO A 94 -10.14 0.03 -12.46
CA PRO A 94 -8.99 0.91 -12.64
C PRO A 94 -9.32 2.38 -12.29
N PHE A 95 -8.36 3.09 -11.70
CA PHE A 95 -8.51 4.48 -11.22
C PHE A 95 -9.57 4.67 -10.12
N HIS A 96 -9.82 3.61 -9.33
CA HIS A 96 -10.65 3.67 -8.14
C HIS A 96 -9.91 2.99 -6.97
N HIS A 97 -10.12 3.51 -5.77
CA HIS A 97 -9.56 2.96 -4.53
C HIS A 97 -10.68 2.58 -3.56
N LEU A 98 -10.32 1.81 -2.53
CA LEU A 98 -11.25 1.38 -1.50
C LEU A 98 -11.31 2.41 -0.37
N HIS A 99 -12.50 2.92 -0.07
CA HIS A 99 -12.77 3.79 1.07
C HIS A 99 -14.03 3.32 1.78
N GLN A 100 -13.93 3.02 3.09
CA GLN A 100 -15.06 2.54 3.91
C GLN A 100 -15.87 1.40 3.26
N GLY A 101 -15.16 0.44 2.66
CA GLY A 101 -15.77 -0.72 2.00
C GLY A 101 -16.38 -0.44 0.63
N GLN A 102 -16.28 0.79 0.09
CA GLN A 102 -16.78 1.12 -1.24
C GLN A 102 -15.65 1.55 -2.18
N CYS A 103 -15.85 1.31 -3.48
CA CYS A 103 -14.93 1.77 -4.51
C CYS A 103 -15.25 3.23 -4.90
N VAL A 104 -14.29 4.12 -4.65
CA VAL A 104 -14.38 5.56 -4.95
C VAL A 104 -13.45 5.89 -6.11
N LYS A 105 -13.87 6.81 -6.99
CA LYS A 105 -13.04 7.29 -8.11
C LYS A 105 -11.86 8.11 -7.56
N ASN A 106 -10.65 7.81 -8.03
CA ASN A 106 -9.45 8.55 -7.66
C ASN A 106 -9.48 9.97 -8.25
N ARG A 107 -9.00 10.91 -7.45
CA ARG A 107 -8.60 12.27 -7.84
C ARG A 107 -7.13 12.40 -7.49
N ASP A 108 -6.32 12.66 -8.51
CA ASP A 108 -4.88 12.81 -8.34
C ASP A 108 -4.55 14.18 -7.74
N LEU A 109 -3.28 14.42 -7.42
CA LEU A 109 -2.84 15.72 -6.94
C LEU A 109 -3.23 16.84 -7.93
N HIS A 110 -3.77 17.93 -7.40
CA HIS A 110 -4.33 19.07 -8.14
C HIS A 110 -5.65 18.83 -8.88
N ASP A 111 -6.21 17.61 -8.88
CA ASP A 111 -7.55 17.39 -9.42
C ASP A 111 -8.62 18.04 -8.56
N MET A 112 -9.72 18.45 -9.21
CA MET A 112 -10.91 18.92 -8.51
C MET A 112 -11.56 17.81 -7.67
N CYS A 113 -11.95 18.16 -6.45
CA CYS A 113 -12.56 17.28 -5.47
C CYS A 113 -13.70 17.96 -4.71
N ASP A 114 -14.60 17.15 -4.18
CA ASP A 114 -15.67 17.58 -3.28
C ASP A 114 -15.41 17.19 -1.82
N HIS A 115 -14.72 16.06 -1.62
CA HIS A 115 -14.47 15.49 -0.31
C HIS A 115 -13.07 14.84 -0.26
N ASP A 116 -12.48 14.79 0.93
CA ASP A 116 -11.13 14.24 1.16
C ASP A 116 -10.96 12.81 0.63
N HIS A 117 -11.99 11.97 0.81
CA HIS A 117 -11.95 10.56 0.39
C HIS A 117 -11.89 10.35 -1.12
N GLN A 118 -12.00 11.41 -1.93
CA GLN A 118 -11.79 11.32 -3.39
C GLN A 118 -10.30 11.45 -3.75
N CYS A 119 -9.53 12.16 -2.92
CA CYS A 119 -8.12 12.42 -3.15
C CYS A 119 -7.27 11.19 -2.85
N TYR A 120 -6.51 10.74 -3.83
CA TYR A 120 -5.74 9.50 -3.73
C TYR A 120 -4.34 9.67 -4.31
N CYS A 121 -3.33 9.37 -3.50
CA CYS A 121 -1.91 9.40 -3.89
C CYS A 121 -1.18 8.07 -3.65
N GLY A 122 -1.94 6.99 -3.45
CA GLY A 122 -1.45 5.65 -3.11
C GLY A 122 -1.88 5.18 -1.72
N ALA A 123 -1.81 3.87 -1.50
CA ALA A 123 -2.23 3.24 -0.24
C ALA A 123 -1.49 3.77 1.01
N ASP A 124 -0.23 4.18 0.84
CA ASP A 124 0.67 4.70 1.89
C ASP A 124 0.58 6.24 2.10
N CYS A 125 -0.42 6.87 1.47
CA CYS A 125 -0.51 8.32 1.36
C CYS A 125 -1.90 8.87 1.77
N GLN A 126 -2.81 8.03 2.26
CA GLN A 126 -4.18 8.43 2.64
C GLN A 126 -4.23 9.54 3.70
N ASP A 127 -3.25 9.58 4.61
CA ASP A 127 -3.15 10.58 5.66
C ASP A 127 -2.45 11.87 5.20
N LYS A 128 -1.81 11.88 4.02
CA LYS A 128 -0.94 12.96 3.52
C LYS A 128 -1.61 13.87 2.50
N ILE A 129 -2.76 13.49 1.96
CA ILE A 129 -3.53 14.26 0.96
C ILE A 129 -4.95 14.55 1.47
N ALA A 130 -5.51 15.69 1.08
CA ALA A 130 -6.88 16.10 1.38
C ALA A 130 -7.47 16.96 0.27
N CYS A 131 -8.78 17.19 0.33
CA CYS A 131 -9.48 18.11 -0.55
C CYS A 131 -9.42 19.54 0.03
N ILE A 132 -8.43 20.33 -0.38
CA ILE A 132 -8.18 21.66 0.15
C ILE A 132 -8.57 22.69 -0.93
N HIS A 133 -9.49 23.60 -0.62
CA HIS A 133 -10.00 24.59 -1.58
C HIS A 133 -10.49 23.97 -2.90
N LYS A 134 -11.23 22.85 -2.82
CA LYS A 134 -11.77 22.09 -3.97
C LYS A 134 -10.73 21.41 -4.87
N ASN A 135 -9.45 21.38 -4.48
CA ASN A 135 -8.41 20.63 -5.19
C ASN A 135 -7.68 19.67 -4.26
N CYS A 136 -7.34 18.49 -4.75
CA CYS A 136 -6.51 17.54 -4.00
C CYS A 136 -5.12 18.12 -3.78
N SER A 137 -4.75 18.29 -2.52
CA SER A 137 -3.51 18.94 -2.09
C SER A 137 -2.89 18.19 -0.93
N CYS A 138 -1.57 18.27 -0.80
CA CYS A 138 -0.88 17.69 0.36
C CYS A 138 -1.29 18.44 1.64
N LYS A 139 -1.52 17.70 2.73
CA LYS A 139 -1.80 18.28 4.05
C LYS A 139 -0.55 18.98 4.60
N ALA A 140 -0.75 19.81 5.62
CA ALA A 140 0.36 20.47 6.33
C ALA A 140 1.46 19.47 6.75
N GLY A 141 2.73 19.90 6.63
CA GLY A 141 3.90 19.05 6.89
C GLY A 141 4.26 18.08 5.76
N HIS A 142 3.54 18.11 4.63
CA HIS A 142 3.80 17.31 3.45
C HIS A 142 3.91 18.19 2.21
N LYS A 143 4.73 17.77 1.25
CA LYS A 143 4.93 18.43 -0.04
C LYS A 143 4.67 17.48 -1.21
N PRO A 144 4.27 18.01 -2.37
CA PRO A 144 4.22 17.24 -3.61
C PRO A 144 5.57 16.58 -3.92
N TYR A 145 5.53 15.30 -4.27
CA TYR A 145 6.64 14.57 -4.85
C TYR A 145 6.23 14.04 -6.21
N ARG A 146 6.95 14.49 -7.26
CA ARG A 146 6.56 14.30 -8.65
C ARG A 146 5.11 14.76 -8.86
N THR A 147 4.37 14.14 -9.78
CA THR A 147 3.03 14.59 -10.17
C THR A 147 1.89 14.00 -9.33
N ARG A 148 2.13 13.00 -8.47
CA ARG A 148 1.03 12.22 -7.86
C ARG A 148 1.20 11.80 -6.40
N ARG A 149 2.33 12.07 -5.74
CA ARG A 149 2.57 11.64 -4.35
C ARG A 149 2.71 12.84 -3.40
N CYS A 150 2.38 12.64 -2.13
CA CYS A 150 2.73 13.56 -1.04
C CYS A 150 3.76 12.89 -0.13
N ILE A 151 4.88 13.56 0.11
CA ILE A 151 5.94 13.10 1.03
C ILE A 151 6.07 14.08 2.19
N SER A 152 6.50 13.59 3.36
CA SER A 152 6.74 14.45 4.52
C SER A 152 7.90 15.42 4.26
N GLU A 153 7.75 16.68 4.64
CA GLU A 153 8.76 17.73 4.40
C GLU A 153 10.03 17.53 5.24
N HIS A 154 9.84 17.02 6.46
CA HIS A 154 10.90 16.61 7.34
C HIS A 154 10.92 15.09 7.28
N PRO A 155 11.94 14.44 6.67
CA PRO A 155 12.11 13.02 6.90
C PRO A 155 12.13 12.85 8.43
N ILE A 156 11.36 11.90 8.95
CA ILE A 156 11.45 11.52 10.36
C ILE A 156 12.88 11.01 10.52
N VAL A 157 13.81 11.92 10.83
CA VAL A 157 15.08 11.57 11.43
C VAL A 157 14.60 11.04 12.76
N LEU A 158 14.46 9.71 12.85
CA LEU A 158 14.44 9.00 14.11
C LEU A 158 15.70 9.48 14.81
N SER A 159 15.55 10.50 15.64
CA SER A 159 16.57 10.93 16.57
C SER A 159 16.73 9.77 17.54
N VAL A 160 17.62 8.84 17.20
CA VAL A 160 18.08 7.76 18.08
C VAL A 160 18.91 8.36 19.25
N ALA A 161 19.00 9.68 19.37
CA ALA A 161 19.89 10.37 20.31
C ALA A 161 19.29 10.59 21.72
N ASP A 162 17.99 10.35 21.97
CA ASP A 162 17.38 10.60 23.31
C ASP A 162 16.64 9.38 23.88
N HIS A 163 17.28 8.22 23.83
CA HIS A 163 17.03 7.16 24.81
C HIS A 163 18.24 7.00 25.73
N GLN A 164 18.43 7.99 26.60
CA GLN A 164 18.91 7.68 27.94
C GLN A 164 17.82 6.88 28.64
N VAL A 165 17.89 5.55 28.50
CA VAL A 165 17.18 4.62 29.36
C VAL A 165 17.71 4.83 30.78
N GLN A 166 17.07 5.72 31.54
CA GLN A 166 17.15 5.67 32.99
C GLN A 166 16.43 4.39 33.41
N LEU A 167 17.22 3.33 33.63
CA LEU A 167 16.80 2.14 34.36
C LEU A 167 16.34 2.58 35.75
N ALA A 168 15.04 2.79 35.92
CA ALA A 168 14.45 2.87 37.24
C ALA A 168 14.71 1.52 37.95
N PRO A 169 15.13 1.52 39.23
CA PRO A 169 15.34 0.30 39.97
C PRO A 169 14.03 -0.49 40.04
N ILE A 170 14.07 -1.71 39.52
CA ILE A 170 12.99 -2.69 39.60
C ILE A 170 12.77 -2.98 41.10
N ARG A 171 11.69 -2.45 41.68
CA ARG A 171 11.16 -2.98 42.94
C ARG A 171 10.53 -4.33 42.62
N ILE A 172 11.21 -5.39 43.04
CA ILE A 172 10.67 -6.74 43.10
C ILE A 172 9.50 -6.69 44.09
N VAL A 173 8.28 -6.61 43.58
CA VAL A 173 7.08 -6.90 44.35
C VAL A 173 6.85 -8.39 44.22
N GLU A 174 7.15 -9.14 45.28
CA GLU A 174 6.74 -10.54 45.43
C GLU A 174 5.21 -10.60 45.34
N ARG A 175 4.69 -10.97 44.17
CA ARG A 175 3.30 -11.43 44.05
C ARG A 175 3.26 -12.90 44.43
N VAL A 176 2.67 -13.15 45.59
CA VAL A 176 2.18 -14.45 46.04
C VAL A 176 1.32 -15.07 44.93
N ILE A 177 1.78 -16.20 44.40
CA ILE A 177 1.06 -17.01 43.41
C ILE A 177 -0.03 -17.77 44.18
N THR A 178 -1.25 -17.26 44.17
CA THR A 178 -2.44 -18.08 44.47
C THR A 178 -2.82 -18.85 43.22
N SER A 179 -2.53 -20.14 43.24
CA SER A 179 -2.92 -21.13 42.24
C SER A 179 -4.44 -21.31 42.18
N SER A 180 -5.07 -20.81 41.13
CA SER A 180 -6.46 -21.15 40.78
C SER A 180 -6.45 -22.33 39.79
N THR A 181 -6.75 -23.51 40.32
CA THR A 181 -7.10 -24.72 39.58
C THR A 181 -8.29 -24.44 38.67
N THR A 182 -8.06 -24.37 37.35
CA THR A 182 -9.14 -24.33 36.36
C THR A 182 -9.46 -25.76 35.94
N THR A 183 -10.70 -26.15 36.19
CA THR A 183 -11.33 -27.42 35.82
C THR A 183 -11.40 -27.55 34.30
N ILE A 184 -10.76 -28.59 33.78
CA ILE A 184 -10.76 -28.97 32.37
C ILE A 184 -12.08 -29.70 32.08
N ASN A 185 -12.87 -29.17 31.14
CA ASN A 185 -14.10 -29.78 30.65
C ASN A 185 -13.77 -31.02 29.77
N PRO A 186 -14.27 -32.23 30.07
CA PRO A 186 -13.91 -33.46 29.38
C PRO A 186 -14.88 -33.80 28.23
N LEU A 187 -14.94 -33.00 27.17
CA LEU A 187 -15.86 -33.29 26.05
C LEU A 187 -15.31 -33.09 24.62
N VAL A 188 -14.02 -32.80 24.43
CA VAL A 188 -13.45 -32.56 23.07
C VAL A 188 -12.34 -33.56 22.71
N SER A 189 -12.24 -34.69 23.40
CA SER A 189 -11.18 -35.71 23.20
C SER A 189 -11.62 -36.96 22.43
N MET A 190 -12.66 -36.90 21.59
CA MET A 190 -13.16 -38.07 20.83
C MET A 190 -13.16 -37.91 19.30
N ILE A 191 -12.74 -36.78 18.73
CA ILE A 191 -12.81 -36.59 17.26
C ILE A 191 -11.44 -36.79 16.57
N VAL A 192 -10.33 -36.70 17.29
CA VAL A 192 -8.98 -36.81 16.69
C VAL A 192 -8.57 -38.28 16.42
N LEU A 193 -9.28 -39.27 17.00
CA LEU A 193 -8.94 -40.69 16.82
C LEU A 193 -9.60 -41.34 15.58
N SER A 194 -10.57 -40.71 14.92
CA SER A 194 -11.30 -41.32 13.80
C SER A 194 -10.67 -41.08 12.43
N ILE A 195 -9.73 -40.13 12.31
CA ILE A 195 -9.09 -39.80 11.01
C ILE A 195 -7.89 -40.72 10.73
N PHE A 196 -7.25 -41.29 11.76
CA PHE A 196 -6.09 -42.16 11.58
C PHE A 196 -6.39 -43.60 11.15
N LEU A 197 -7.65 -44.03 11.14
CA LEU A 197 -8.07 -45.39 10.74
C LEU A 197 -8.60 -45.50 9.30
N LEU A 198 -8.69 -44.39 8.55
CA LEU A 198 -9.15 -44.38 7.14
C LEU A 198 -8.00 -44.27 6.12
N LEU A 199 -6.74 -44.29 6.58
CA LEU A 199 -5.53 -44.19 5.75
C LEU A 199 -4.66 -45.46 5.79
N ARG A 200 -5.27 -46.62 6.05
CA ARG A 200 -4.64 -47.93 5.83
C ARG A 200 -5.48 -48.79 4.90
#